data_AF-A0A5J4YK60-F1
#
_entry.id   AF-A0A5J4YK60-F1
#
_cell.length_a   1.000
_cell.length_b   1.000
_cell.length_c   1.000
_cell.angle_alpha   90.00
_cell.angle_beta   90.00
_cell.angle_gamma   90.00
#
_symmetry.space_group_name_H-M   'P 1'
#
loop_
_entity.id
_entity.type
_entity.pdbx_description
1 polymer ?
#
loop_
_entity_poly.entity_id
_entity_poly.type
_entity_poly.pdbx_seq_one_letter_code
_entity_poly.pdbx_strand_id
1 'polypeptide(L)'
;MPRPKPFLKNIYALVKAGVIEKPLWMSAHRMAPQAVISKKPHVIPELQFASDVLRRELLEKRPDLRRHPYDLMTTDKKDSHVAEKFAQRQEELMKEHSLSKDEAFHRAERELHSQLYRTTEYGVSSGLLNHEDKERLMSGAPMDKDEFSKILFEASLRDAKTEESVLRNVQDALNAKSR
;
A
#
# COMPACT_ATOMS: atom_id res chain seq x y z
N MET A 1 -35.35 -27.70 -0.96
CA MET A 1 -34.66 -28.28 0.21
C MET A 1 -35.22 -27.67 1.49
N PRO A 2 -35.59 -28.45 2.51
CA PRO A 2 -36.08 -27.92 3.78
C PRO A 2 -34.95 -27.20 4.53
N ARG A 3 -35.24 -26.04 5.14
CA ARG A 3 -34.24 -25.29 5.92
C ARG A 3 -33.83 -26.12 7.15
N PRO A 4 -32.52 -26.25 7.45
CA PRO A 4 -32.09 -26.94 8.66
C PRO A 4 -32.68 -26.23 9.88
N LYS A 5 -33.28 -27.02 10.79
CA LYS A 5 -33.81 -26.51 12.06
C LYS A 5 -32.66 -25.89 12.86
N PRO A 6 -32.90 -24.78 13.60
CA PRO A 6 -31.84 -24.12 14.36
C PRO A 6 -31.26 -25.07 15.41
N PHE A 7 -29.99 -25.42 15.23
CA PHE A 7 -29.20 -26.35 16.05
C PHE A 7 -29.39 -26.11 17.56
N LEU A 8 -29.34 -24.85 17.98
CA LEU A 8 -29.52 -24.47 19.38
C LEU A 8 -30.89 -24.86 19.94
N LYS A 9 -31.99 -24.69 19.17
CA LYS A 9 -33.33 -25.07 19.66
C LYS A 9 -33.43 -26.58 19.89
N ASN A 10 -32.77 -27.38 19.06
CA ASN A 10 -32.75 -28.83 19.22
C ASN A 10 -31.97 -29.24 20.48
N ILE A 11 -30.81 -28.62 20.74
CA ILE A 11 -30.03 -28.91 21.95
C ILE A 11 -30.76 -28.47 23.22
N TYR A 12 -31.41 -27.30 23.21
CA TYR A 12 -32.27 -26.88 24.32
C TYR A 12 -33.38 -27.90 24.61
N ALA A 13 -33.99 -28.48 23.57
CA ALA A 13 -35.01 -29.51 23.73
C ALA A 13 -34.45 -30.82 24.32
N LEU A 14 -33.26 -31.26 23.86
CA LEU A 14 -32.61 -32.48 24.35
C LEU A 14 -32.18 -32.36 25.82
N VAL A 15 -31.61 -31.21 26.21
CA VAL A 15 -31.27 -30.93 27.62
C VAL A 15 -32.54 -30.88 28.47
N LYS A 16 -33.62 -30.24 27.99
CA LYS A 16 -34.90 -30.17 28.71
C LYS A 16 -35.55 -31.54 28.88
N ALA A 17 -35.40 -32.43 27.89
CA ALA A 17 -35.90 -33.80 27.93
C ALA A 17 -35.01 -34.74 28.76
N GLY A 18 -33.87 -34.27 29.30
CA GLY A 18 -32.95 -35.08 30.10
C GLY A 18 -32.14 -36.10 29.28
N VAL A 19 -32.14 -35.98 27.95
CA VAL A 19 -31.40 -36.91 27.06
C VAL A 19 -29.88 -36.67 27.15
N ILE A 20 -29.48 -35.42 27.38
CA ILE A 20 -28.09 -35.00 27.53
C ILE A 20 -27.96 -34.05 28.71
N GLU A 21 -26.80 -34.07 29.37
CA GLU A 21 -26.46 -33.09 30.41
C GLU A 21 -26.26 -31.69 29.78
N LYS A 22 -26.53 -30.64 30.56
CA LYS A 22 -26.39 -29.25 30.11
C LYS A 22 -24.89 -28.93 29.87
N PRO A 23 -24.47 -28.65 28.62
CA PRO A 23 -23.07 -28.36 28.36
C PRO A 23 -22.68 -26.95 28.83
N LEU A 24 -21.40 -26.78 29.21
CA LEU A 24 -20.87 -25.53 29.78
C LEU A 24 -20.99 -24.33 28.83
N TRP A 25 -20.88 -24.52 27.52
CA TRP A 25 -21.01 -23.43 26.55
C TRP A 25 -22.45 -22.86 26.48
N MET A 26 -23.45 -23.60 26.95
CA MET A 26 -24.85 -23.21 26.87
C MET A 26 -25.22 -22.11 27.88
N SER A 27 -24.52 -22.01 29.02
CA SER A 27 -24.61 -20.84 29.91
C SER A 27 -23.93 -19.63 29.28
N ALA A 28 -22.75 -19.79 28.67
CA ALA A 28 -22.07 -18.72 27.97
C ALA A 28 -22.92 -18.15 26.81
N HIS A 29 -23.56 -19.01 26.01
CA HIS A 29 -24.46 -18.59 24.95
C HIS A 29 -25.71 -17.85 25.46
N ARG A 30 -26.20 -18.17 26.67
CA ARG A 30 -27.31 -17.40 27.28
C ARG A 30 -26.88 -15.99 27.67
N MET A 31 -25.62 -15.80 28.07
CA MET A 31 -25.06 -14.50 28.43
C MET A 31 -24.75 -13.66 27.17
N ALA A 32 -24.33 -14.30 26.09
CA ALA A 32 -24.03 -13.66 24.82
C ALA A 32 -24.75 -14.38 23.64
N PRO A 33 -26.04 -14.10 23.41
CA PRO A 33 -26.76 -14.68 22.30
C PRO A 33 -26.21 -14.17 20.96
N GLN A 34 -26.21 -15.02 19.93
CA GLN A 34 -25.81 -14.62 18.59
C GLN A 34 -26.70 -13.48 18.05
N ALA A 35 -26.09 -12.51 17.38
CA ALA A 35 -26.81 -11.46 16.70
C ALA A 35 -27.73 -12.05 15.60
N VAL A 36 -29.00 -11.67 15.61
CA VAL A 36 -29.96 -12.09 14.58
C VAL A 36 -29.67 -11.30 13.32
N ILE A 37 -28.91 -11.88 12.39
CA ILE A 37 -28.68 -11.27 11.08
C ILE A 37 -29.98 -11.35 10.29
N SER A 38 -30.58 -10.20 10.00
CA SER A 38 -31.77 -10.12 9.15
C SER A 38 -31.39 -10.64 7.74
N LYS A 39 -32.11 -11.66 7.26
CA LYS A 39 -31.89 -12.24 5.92
C LYS A 39 -32.55 -11.45 4.79
N LYS A 40 -32.99 -10.21 5.05
CA LYS A 40 -33.56 -9.39 3.99
C LYS A 40 -32.41 -9.08 3.02
N PRO A 41 -32.59 -9.31 1.70
CA PRO A 41 -31.62 -8.83 0.74
C PRO A 41 -31.58 -7.31 0.87
N HIS A 42 -30.46 -6.80 1.36
CA HIS A 42 -30.17 -5.38 1.32
C HIS A 42 -29.18 -5.19 0.18
N VAL A 43 -29.51 -4.28 -0.73
CA VAL A 43 -28.56 -3.80 -1.73
C VAL A 43 -27.46 -3.11 -0.92
N ILE A 44 -26.24 -3.64 -1.00
CA ILE A 44 -25.08 -3.02 -0.36
C ILE A 44 -24.77 -1.76 -1.18
N PRO A 45 -24.78 -0.55 -0.58
CA PRO A 45 -24.45 0.66 -1.31
C PRO A 45 -22.98 0.63 -1.76
N GLU A 46 -22.72 1.17 -2.94
CA GLU A 46 -21.35 1.36 -3.42
C GLU A 46 -20.68 2.50 -2.64
N LEU A 47 -19.48 2.25 -2.13
CA LEU A 47 -18.69 3.24 -1.42
C LEU A 47 -17.88 4.04 -2.46
N GLN A 48 -18.24 5.30 -2.66
CA GLN A 48 -17.58 6.20 -3.61
C GLN A 48 -16.94 7.37 -2.86
N PHE A 49 -15.68 7.67 -3.16
CA PHE A 49 -14.97 8.82 -2.60
C PHE A 49 -14.79 9.91 -3.66
N ALA A 50 -14.80 11.17 -3.24
CA ALA A 50 -14.55 12.29 -4.13
C ALA A 50 -13.15 12.23 -4.80
N SER A 51 -12.16 11.67 -4.08
CA SER A 51 -10.82 11.43 -4.58
C SER A 51 -10.77 10.40 -5.72
N ASP A 52 -11.73 9.47 -5.80
CA ASP A 52 -11.80 8.47 -6.89
C ASP A 52 -11.93 9.15 -8.25
N VAL A 53 -12.70 10.24 -8.31
CA VAL A 53 -12.90 11.02 -9.53
C VAL A 53 -11.60 11.70 -9.96
N LEU A 54 -10.88 12.31 -9.02
CA LEU A 54 -9.62 13.01 -9.30
C LEU A 54 -8.52 12.04 -9.75
N ARG A 55 -8.44 10.87 -9.12
CA ARG A 55 -7.50 9.80 -9.50
C ARG A 55 -7.79 9.30 -10.90
N ARG A 56 -9.07 9.06 -11.23
CA ARG A 56 -9.48 8.62 -12.57
C ARG A 56 -9.11 9.66 -13.62
N GLU A 57 -9.40 10.93 -13.38
CA GLU A 57 -9.07 12.03 -14.30
C GLU A 57 -7.57 12.13 -14.59
N LEU A 58 -6.72 11.97 -13.57
CA LEU A 58 -5.28 11.93 -13.77
C LEU A 58 -4.86 10.72 -14.64
N LEU A 59 -5.33 9.52 -14.31
CA LEU A 59 -4.94 8.28 -15.00
C LEU A 59 -5.52 8.12 -16.41
N GLU A 60 -6.55 8.90 -16.75
CA GLU A 60 -7.05 9.06 -18.12
C GLU A 60 -6.14 10.00 -18.92
N LYS A 61 -5.70 11.11 -18.34
CA LYS A 61 -4.79 12.08 -18.97
C LYS A 61 -3.35 11.57 -19.07
N ARG A 62 -2.89 10.81 -18.07
CA ARG A 62 -1.53 10.28 -17.93
C ARG A 62 -1.55 8.76 -17.69
N PRO A 63 -1.76 7.95 -18.75
CA PRO A 63 -1.86 6.50 -18.62
C PRO A 63 -0.54 5.82 -18.26
N ASP A 64 0.59 6.49 -18.47
CA ASP A 64 1.94 6.07 -18.07
C ASP A 64 2.06 5.87 -16.56
N LEU A 65 1.38 6.69 -15.76
CA LEU A 65 1.39 6.62 -14.30
C LEU A 65 0.76 5.33 -13.75
N ARG A 66 0.00 4.57 -14.55
CA ARG A 66 -0.54 3.25 -14.14
C ARG A 66 0.54 2.22 -13.88
N ARG A 67 1.75 2.43 -14.43
CA ARG A 67 2.90 1.53 -14.26
C ARG A 67 3.77 1.90 -13.06
N HIS A 68 3.46 2.98 -12.36
CA HIS A 68 4.27 3.41 -11.23
C HIS A 68 4.19 2.35 -10.12
N PRO A 69 5.33 1.84 -9.61
CA PRO A 69 5.32 0.84 -8.55
C PRO A 69 4.70 1.44 -7.29
N TYR A 70 3.94 0.63 -6.56
CA TYR A 70 3.42 0.97 -5.25
C TYR A 70 3.25 -0.32 -4.45
N ASP A 71 3.48 -0.22 -3.14
CA ASP A 71 3.29 -1.35 -2.23
C ASP A 71 1.86 -1.33 -1.66
N LEU A 72 1.16 -2.45 -1.81
CA LEU A 72 -0.19 -2.64 -1.26
C LEU A 72 -0.18 -2.94 0.24
N MET A 73 0.96 -3.35 0.79
CA MET A 73 1.13 -3.72 2.19
C MET A 73 1.50 -2.51 3.06
N THR A 74 1.95 -1.42 2.44
CA THR A 74 2.33 -0.23 3.18
C THR A 74 1.10 0.52 3.67
N THR A 75 1.04 0.75 4.98
CA THR A 75 -0.01 1.55 5.64
C THR A 75 0.28 3.06 5.60
N ASP A 76 1.51 3.44 5.25
CA ASP A 76 1.96 4.81 5.29
C ASP A 76 1.54 5.57 4.04
N LYS A 77 0.91 6.74 4.25
CA LYS A 77 0.48 7.63 3.16
C LYS A 77 1.65 8.12 2.29
N LYS A 78 2.87 8.13 2.83
CA LYS A 78 4.08 8.57 2.10
C LYS A 78 4.47 7.63 0.96
N ASP A 79 4.14 6.35 1.06
CA ASP A 79 4.44 5.35 0.04
C ASP A 79 3.23 5.01 -0.84
N SER A 80 2.17 5.83 -0.71
CA SER A 80 0.99 5.72 -1.55
C SER A 80 1.33 5.95 -3.03
N HIS A 81 0.50 5.35 -3.88
CA HIS A 81 0.59 5.48 -5.32
C HIS A 81 0.55 6.96 -5.75
N VAL A 82 1.25 7.29 -6.82
CA VAL A 82 1.37 8.66 -7.35
C VAL A 82 0.00 9.33 -7.56
N ALA A 83 -0.97 8.60 -8.08
CA ALA A 83 -2.33 9.13 -8.27
C ALA A 83 -3.02 9.53 -6.96
N GLU A 84 -2.77 8.79 -5.87
CA GLU A 84 -3.31 9.09 -4.54
C GLU A 84 -2.71 10.40 -4.01
N LYS A 85 -1.39 10.54 -4.10
CA LYS A 85 -0.67 11.77 -3.70
C LYS A 85 -1.16 12.98 -4.50
N PHE A 86 -1.35 12.81 -5.80
CA PHE A 86 -1.89 13.86 -6.67
C PHE A 86 -3.31 14.26 -6.24
N ALA A 87 -4.20 13.30 -6.03
CA ALA A 87 -5.58 13.58 -5.66
C ALA A 87 -5.68 14.28 -4.31
N GLN A 88 -4.91 13.83 -3.31
CA GLN A 88 -4.81 14.49 -2.01
C GLN A 88 -4.31 15.92 -2.16
N ARG A 89 -3.25 16.13 -2.96
CA ARG A 89 -2.70 17.47 -3.18
C ARG A 89 -3.67 18.39 -3.90
N GLN A 90 -4.37 17.90 -4.91
CA GLN A 90 -5.41 18.67 -5.60
C GLN A 90 -6.56 19.04 -4.66
N GLU A 91 -6.97 18.12 -3.79
CA GLU A 91 -8.02 18.37 -2.79
C GLU A 91 -7.58 19.40 -1.73
N GLU A 92 -6.34 19.34 -1.27
CA GLU A 92 -5.74 20.36 -0.40
C GLU A 92 -5.75 21.74 -1.06
N LEU A 93 -5.30 21.83 -2.32
CA LEU A 93 -5.29 23.09 -3.06
C LEU A 93 -6.69 23.69 -3.25
N MET A 94 -7.71 22.84 -3.46
CA MET A 94 -9.10 23.28 -3.55
C MET A 94 -9.63 23.77 -2.20
N LYS A 95 -9.26 23.10 -1.10
CA LYS A 95 -9.74 23.43 0.26
C LYS A 95 -9.05 24.63 0.88
N GLU A 96 -7.72 24.71 0.77
CA GLU A 96 -6.91 25.72 1.46
C GLU A 96 -6.80 27.03 0.67
N HIS A 97 -6.70 26.93 -0.65
CA HIS A 97 -6.50 28.10 -1.52
C HIS A 97 -7.75 28.50 -2.30
N SER A 98 -8.89 27.83 -2.05
CA SER A 98 -10.15 28.06 -2.77
C SER A 98 -10.00 28.06 -4.30
N LEU A 99 -9.04 27.28 -4.80
CA LEU A 99 -8.77 27.20 -6.23
C LEU A 99 -9.88 26.46 -6.93
N SER A 100 -10.15 26.85 -8.17
CA SER A 100 -11.01 26.07 -9.04
C SER A 100 -10.42 24.68 -9.28
N LYS A 101 -11.27 23.71 -9.61
CA LYS A 101 -10.85 22.33 -9.86
C LYS A 101 -9.73 22.25 -10.93
N ASP A 102 -9.83 23.06 -11.98
CA ASP A 102 -8.89 23.09 -13.09
C ASP A 102 -7.56 23.76 -12.72
N GLU A 103 -7.60 24.87 -11.97
CA GLU A 103 -6.38 25.51 -11.46
C GLU A 103 -5.63 24.61 -10.47
N ALA A 104 -6.37 23.98 -9.56
CA ALA A 104 -5.82 23.01 -8.61
C ALA A 104 -5.20 21.81 -9.33
N PHE A 105 -5.85 21.31 -10.40
CA PHE A 105 -5.32 20.23 -11.24
C PHE A 105 -3.97 20.61 -11.83
N HIS A 106 -3.88 21.75 -12.51
CA HIS A 106 -2.64 22.18 -13.16
C HIS A 106 -1.50 22.45 -12.18
N ARG A 107 -1.82 22.98 -10.99
CA ARG A 107 -0.83 23.23 -9.96
C ARG A 107 -0.32 21.92 -9.34
N ALA A 108 -1.22 21.00 -8.99
CA ALA A 108 -0.85 19.67 -8.50
C ALA A 108 -0.04 18.88 -9.54
N GLU A 109 -0.36 19.01 -10.83
CA GLU A 109 0.36 18.32 -11.90
C GLU A 109 1.80 18.84 -12.04
N ARG A 110 2.00 20.16 -11.97
CA ARG A 110 3.35 20.74 -11.96
C ARG A 110 4.17 20.28 -10.77
N GLU A 111 3.57 20.26 -9.58
CA GLU A 111 4.23 19.78 -8.36
C GLU A 111 4.59 18.30 -8.49
N LEU A 112 3.68 17.46 -8.97
CA LEU A 112 3.94 16.04 -9.21
C LEU A 112 5.07 15.84 -10.22
N HIS A 113 5.08 16.61 -11.31
CA HIS A 113 6.12 16.48 -12.33
C HIS A 113 7.50 16.79 -11.78
N SER A 114 7.60 17.82 -10.94
CA SER A 114 8.85 18.17 -10.26
C SER A 114 9.34 17.08 -9.31
N GLN A 115 8.43 16.36 -8.66
CA GLN A 115 8.77 15.24 -7.77
C GLN A 115 9.27 14.03 -8.55
N LEU A 116 8.60 13.68 -9.66
CA LEU A 116 9.00 12.57 -10.52
C LEU A 116 10.34 12.79 -11.22
N TYR A 117 10.63 14.02 -11.65
CA TYR A 117 11.96 14.34 -12.22
C TYR A 117 13.05 14.28 -11.17
N ARG A 118 12.81 14.79 -9.96
CA ARG A 118 13.79 14.66 -8.86
C ARG A 118 14.06 13.21 -8.50
N THR A 119 13.06 12.35 -8.46
CA THR A 119 13.30 10.93 -8.15
C THR A 119 13.99 10.18 -9.28
N THR A 120 13.76 10.54 -10.55
CA THR A 120 14.41 9.90 -11.70
C THR A 120 15.83 10.41 -11.96
N GLU A 121 16.08 11.72 -11.84
CA GLU A 121 17.41 12.32 -12.03
C GLU A 121 18.38 11.97 -10.89
N TYR A 122 17.89 11.81 -9.65
CA TYR A 122 18.74 11.43 -8.51
C TYR A 122 18.70 9.92 -8.18
N GLY A 123 17.66 9.20 -8.60
CA GLY A 123 17.48 7.78 -8.30
C GLY A 123 18.15 6.81 -9.27
N VAL A 124 18.51 7.24 -10.48
CA VAL A 124 19.13 6.34 -11.48
C VAL A 124 20.64 6.54 -11.62
N SER A 125 21.24 7.62 -11.07
CA SER A 125 22.62 7.98 -11.44
C SER A 125 23.55 8.49 -10.32
N SER A 126 23.08 8.76 -9.09
CA SER A 126 23.96 9.47 -8.12
C SER A 126 24.36 8.66 -6.87
N GLY A 127 23.53 7.74 -6.38
CA GLY A 127 23.85 6.99 -5.16
C GLY A 127 24.83 5.81 -5.34
N LEU A 128 24.89 5.26 -6.55
CA LEU A 128 25.37 3.90 -6.82
C LEU A 128 26.75 3.81 -7.48
N LEU A 129 27.28 4.94 -7.96
CA LEU A 129 28.53 4.99 -8.70
C LEU A 129 29.68 5.38 -7.79
N ASN A 130 30.82 4.68 -7.91
CA ASN A 130 32.07 5.12 -7.29
C ASN A 130 32.44 6.52 -7.80
N HIS A 131 33.25 7.27 -7.04
CA HIS A 131 33.68 8.62 -7.42
C HIS A 131 34.34 8.65 -8.83
N GLU A 132 35.12 7.62 -9.16
CA GLU A 132 35.80 7.48 -10.46
C GLU A 132 34.82 7.24 -11.62
N ASP A 133 33.75 6.47 -11.40
CA ASP A 133 32.74 6.17 -12.41
C ASP A 133 31.85 7.39 -12.68
N LYS A 134 31.59 8.19 -11.64
CA LYS A 134 30.90 9.49 -11.76
C LYS A 134 31.69 10.48 -12.61
N GLU A 135 32.98 10.62 -12.36
CA GLU A 135 33.84 11.53 -13.13
C GLU A 135 33.92 11.10 -14.61
N ARG A 136 34.00 9.80 -14.88
CA ARG A 136 33.99 9.27 -16.25
C ARG A 136 32.69 9.57 -16.99
N LEU A 137 31.55 9.35 -16.36
CA LEU A 137 30.24 9.67 -16.95
C LEU A 137 30.05 11.17 -17.18
N MET A 138 30.53 12.00 -16.25
CA MET A 138 30.48 13.46 -16.37
C MET A 138 31.46 14.01 -17.41
N SER A 139 32.54 13.29 -17.72
CA SER A 139 33.54 13.69 -18.72
C SER A 139 33.14 13.42 -20.18
N GLY A 140 32.04 12.70 -20.43
CA GLY A 140 31.56 12.39 -21.78
C GLY A 140 32.44 11.40 -22.56
N ALA A 141 33.29 10.64 -21.87
CA ALA A 141 34.10 9.61 -22.52
C ALA A 141 33.21 8.52 -23.14
N PRO A 142 33.48 8.09 -24.39
CA PRO A 142 32.71 7.03 -25.02
C PRO A 142 32.91 5.73 -24.26
N MET A 143 31.83 5.21 -23.68
CA MET A 143 31.81 3.95 -22.94
C MET A 143 31.07 2.90 -23.77
N ASP A 144 31.61 1.68 -23.82
CA ASP A 144 30.95 0.59 -24.52
C ASP A 144 29.67 0.16 -23.78
N LYS A 145 28.63 -0.26 -24.51
CA LYS A 145 27.32 -0.59 -23.94
C LYS A 145 27.39 -1.77 -22.97
N ASP A 146 28.32 -2.68 -23.21
CA ASP A 146 28.55 -3.85 -22.37
C ASP A 146 29.27 -3.47 -21.06
N GLU A 147 30.16 -2.47 -21.09
CA GLU A 147 30.82 -1.95 -19.89
C GLU A 147 29.83 -1.19 -18.99
N PHE A 148 28.97 -0.37 -19.58
CA PHE A 148 27.97 0.38 -18.81
C PHE A 148 26.97 -0.54 -18.12
N SER A 149 26.53 -1.59 -18.81
CA SER A 149 25.62 -2.61 -18.26
C SER A 149 26.26 -3.37 -17.09
N LYS A 150 27.56 -3.66 -17.18
CA LYS A 150 28.32 -4.34 -16.14
C LYS A 150 28.49 -3.48 -14.89
N ILE A 151 28.79 -2.19 -15.05
CA ILE A 151 28.90 -1.23 -13.93
C ILE A 151 27.57 -1.13 -13.17
N LEU A 152 26.44 -1.01 -13.89
CA LEU A 152 25.11 -0.98 -13.27
C LEU A 152 24.77 -2.28 -12.53
N PHE A 153 25.11 -3.43 -13.11
CA PHE A 153 24.89 -4.73 -12.49
C PHE A 153 25.74 -4.93 -11.22
N GLU A 154 27.01 -4.54 -11.26
CA GLU A 154 27.92 -4.62 -10.11
C GLU A 154 27.49 -3.65 -8.99
N ALA A 155 27.01 -2.46 -9.33
CA ALA A 155 26.47 -1.51 -8.36
C ALA A 155 25.21 -2.07 -7.65
N SER A 156 24.30 -2.70 -8.41
CA SER A 156 23.11 -3.36 -7.85
C SER A 156 23.47 -4.53 -6.93
N LEU A 157 24.52 -5.30 -7.24
CA LEU A 157 24.99 -6.39 -6.38
C LEU A 157 25.66 -5.91 -5.09
N ARG A 158 26.23 -4.70 -5.08
CA ARG A 158 26.79 -4.09 -3.85
C ARG A 158 25.67 -3.68 -2.91
N ASP A 159 24.61 -3.10 -3.43
CA ASP A 159 23.43 -2.70 -2.66
C ASP A 159 22.72 -3.90 -2.01
N ALA A 160 22.58 -5.01 -2.73
CA ALA A 160 22.03 -6.23 -2.15
C ALA A 160 22.86 -6.75 -0.96
N LYS A 161 24.19 -6.61 -1.02
CA LYS A 161 25.09 -7.02 0.07
C LYS A 161 25.09 -6.05 1.24
N THR A 162 24.97 -4.75 0.99
CA THR A 162 24.87 -3.75 2.07
C THR A 162 23.53 -3.87 2.78
N GLU A 163 22.42 -4.09 2.08
CA GLU A 163 21.12 -4.34 2.71
C GLU A 163 21.12 -5.60 3.59
N GLU A 164 21.68 -6.72 3.12
CA GLU A 164 21.87 -7.92 3.95
C GLU A 164 22.74 -7.64 5.18
N SER A 165 23.81 -6.85 5.04
CA SER A 165 24.70 -6.51 6.16
C SER A 165 24.03 -5.61 7.20
N VAL A 166 23.21 -4.65 6.75
CA VAL A 166 22.46 -3.74 7.62
C VAL A 166 21.38 -4.50 8.37
N LEU A 167 20.64 -5.38 7.69
CA LEU A 167 19.65 -6.24 8.34
C LEU A 167 20.28 -7.17 9.38
N ARG A 168 21.47 -7.72 9.10
CA ARG A 168 22.21 -8.56 10.05
C ARG A 168 22.68 -7.78 11.27
N ASN A 169 23.22 -6.58 11.08
CA ASN A 169 23.65 -5.70 12.17
C ASN A 169 22.48 -5.22 13.04
N VAL A 170 21.31 -4.96 12.44
CA VAL A 170 20.08 -4.62 13.17
C VAL A 170 19.57 -5.83 13.98
N GLN A 171 19.61 -7.03 13.39
CA GLN A 171 19.25 -8.27 14.08
C GLN A 171 20.18 -8.55 15.29
N ASP A 172 21.48 -8.36 15.11
CA ASP A 172 22.48 -8.55 16.18
C ASP A 172 22.32 -7.51 17.30
N ALA A 173 22.02 -6.26 16.95
CA ALA A 173 21.73 -5.20 17.93
C ALA A 173 20.43 -5.46 18.72
N LEU A 174 19.40 -6.03 18.09
CA LEU A 174 18.16 -6.43 18.76
C LEU A 174 18.36 -7.62 19.70
N ASN A 175 19.17 -8.60 19.29
CA ASN A 175 19.51 -9.76 20.12
C ASN A 175 20.38 -9.37 21.33
N ALA A 176 21.27 -8.39 21.18
CA ALA A 176 22.10 -7.88 22.27
C ALA A 176 21.30 -7.11 23.34
N LYS A 177 20.16 -6.51 22.99
CA LYS A 177 19.28 -5.79 23.94
C LYS A 177 18.31 -6.69 24.73
N SER A 178 18.19 -7.97 24.38
CA SER A 178 17.31 -8.94 25.06
C SER A 178 18.03 -9.82 26.09
N ARG A 179 19.28 -9.47 26.46
CA ARG A 179 20.03 -10.05 27.57
C ARG A 179 20.29 -8.99 28.62
#